data_AF-A0A2E9J9H2-F1
#
_entry.id   AF-A0A2E9J9H2-F1
#
_cell.length_a   1.000
_cell.length_b   1.000
_cell.length_c   1.000
_cell.angle_alpha   90.00
_cell.angle_beta   90.00
_cell.angle_gamma   90.00
#
_symmetry.space_group_name_H-M   'P 1'
#
loop_
_entity.id
_entity.type
_entity.pdbx_description
1 polymer ?
#
loop_
_entity_poly.entity_id
_entity_poly.type
_entity_poly.pdbx_seq_one_letter_code
_entity_poly.pdbx_strand_id
1 'polypeptide(L)' 'MEEIAFDDIDALNANVGEEWSDWGPEFELSQEKINAFADLTGDHQWIHIDEEKAKAG' A
#
# COMPACT_ATOMS: atom_id res chain seq x y z
N MET A 1 15.18 -3.65 14.78
CA MET A 1 14.57 -2.31 14.68
C MET A 1 14.68 -1.70 16.07
N GLU A 2 15.29 -0.53 16.18
CA GLU A 2 15.38 0.18 17.45
C GLU A 2 14.01 0.82 17.76
N GLU A 3 13.55 0.73 19.00
CA GLU A 3 12.28 1.32 19.41
C GLU A 3 12.49 2.80 19.76
N ILE A 4 11.78 3.71 19.09
CA ILE A 4 11.87 5.16 19.27
C ILE A 4 10.57 5.67 19.88
N ALA A 5 10.65 6.58 20.85
CA ALA A 5 9.48 7.23 21.44
C ALA A 5 8.72 8.05 20.38
N PHE A 6 7.39 7.97 20.38
CA PHE A 6 6.56 8.56 19.31
C PHE A 6 6.65 10.10 19.22
N ASP A 7 7.08 10.76 20.30
CA ASP A 7 7.20 12.22 20.44
C ASP A 7 8.64 12.72 20.33
N ASP A 8 9.64 11.83 20.18
CA ASP A 8 11.04 12.20 20.02
C ASP A 8 11.39 12.40 18.53
N ILE A 9 11.17 13.62 18.06
CA ILE A 9 11.41 14.02 16.67
C ILE A 9 12.91 13.95 16.32
N ASP A 10 13.80 14.24 17.27
CA ASP A 10 15.24 14.26 17.02
C ASP A 10 15.77 12.84 16.79
N ALA A 11 15.31 11.88 17.60
CA ALA A 11 15.63 10.46 17.42
C ALA A 11 15.11 9.90 16.09
N LEU A 12 13.90 10.29 15.67
CA LEU A 12 13.35 9.91 14.36
C LEU A 12 14.19 10.46 13.21
N ASN A 13 14.56 11.75 13.28
CA ASN A 13 15.38 12.40 12.25
C ASN A 13 16.78 11.80 12.13
N ALA A 14 17.38 11.37 13.25
CA ALA A 14 18.69 10.73 13.26
C ALA A 14 18.71 9.37 12.51
N ASN A 15 17.55 8.75 12.31
CA ASN A 15 17.40 7.48 11.58
C ASN A 15 17.12 7.64 10.08
N VAL A 16 17.05 8.88 9.56
CA VAL A 16 16.92 9.13 8.13
C VAL A 16 18.23 8.77 7.42
N GLY A 17 18.17 7.91 6.40
CA GLY A 17 19.32 7.47 5.61
C GLY A 17 18.98 7.34 4.13
N GLU A 18 20.02 7.20 3.31
CA GLU A 18 19.90 7.03 1.85
C GLU A 18 19.84 5.57 1.41
N GLU A 19 20.09 4.63 2.32
CA GLU A 19 20.04 3.20 2.04
C GLU A 19 18.58 2.72 2.07
N TRP A 20 18.12 2.20 0.94
CA TRP A 20 16.79 1.63 0.77
C TRP A 20 16.90 0.11 0.67
N SER A 21 15.93 -0.62 1.19
CA SER A 21 15.78 -2.04 0.86
C SER A 21 15.35 -2.20 -0.59
N ASP A 22 15.78 -3.28 -1.25
CA ASP A 22 15.38 -3.56 -2.65
C ASP A 22 13.86 -3.61 -2.82
N TRP A 23 13.16 -4.33 -1.93
CA TRP A 23 11.70 -4.44 -1.90
C TRP A 23 11.21 -4.60 -0.46
N GLY A 24 9.99 -4.13 -0.19
CA GLY A 24 9.27 -4.44 1.04
C GLY A 24 8.84 -5.91 1.10
N PRO A 25 8.22 -6.33 2.21
CA PRO A 25 7.63 -7.67 2.29
C PRO A 25 6.56 -7.84 1.19
N GLU A 26 6.44 -9.06 0.67
CA GLU A 26 5.37 -9.39 -0.27
C GLU A 26 4.00 -9.11 0.37
N PHE A 27 3.13 -8.49 -0.42
CA PHE A 27 1.79 -8.13 0.01
C PHE A 27 0.77 -8.70 -0.98
N GLU A 28 -0.13 -9.53 -0.47
CA GLU A 28 -1.20 -10.09 -1.28
C GLU A 28 -2.30 -9.05 -1.54
N LEU A 29 -2.41 -8.64 -2.80
CA LEU A 29 -3.48 -7.77 -3.27
C LEU A 29 -4.66 -8.60 -3.79
N SER A 30 -5.58 -8.95 -2.88
CA SER A 30 -6.82 -9.67 -3.19
C SER A 30 -7.89 -8.76 -3.80
N GLN A 31 -8.80 -9.34 -4.60
CA GLN A 31 -9.96 -8.62 -5.19
C GLN A 31 -10.82 -7.90 -4.15
N GLU A 32 -10.98 -8.46 -2.94
CA GLU A 32 -11.72 -7.81 -1.85
C GLU A 32 -11.13 -6.44 -1.46
N LYS A 33 -9.79 -6.33 -1.44
CA LYS A 33 -9.10 -5.06 -1.11
C LYS A 33 -9.30 -4.03 -2.22
N ILE A 34 -9.29 -4.47 -3.46
CA ILE A 34 -9.56 -3.63 -4.63
C ILE A 34 -11.00 -3.11 -4.58
N ASN A 35 -11.96 -3.98 -4.28
CA ASN A 35 -13.38 -3.59 -4.14
C ASN A 35 -13.57 -2.58 -3.00
N ALA A 36 -12.98 -2.83 -1.83
CA ALA A 36 -13.07 -1.90 -0.70
C ALA A 36 -12.46 -0.54 -1.01
N PHE A 37 -11.36 -0.51 -1.79
CA PHE A 37 -10.76 0.73 -2.26
C PHE A 37 -11.68 1.48 -3.24
N ALA A 38 -12.27 0.76 -4.21
CA ALA A 38 -13.24 1.32 -5.14
C ALA A 38 -14.45 1.93 -4.42
N ASP A 39 -14.98 1.26 -3.39
CA ASP A 39 -16.08 1.76 -2.57
C ASP A 39 -15.70 3.03 -1.80
N LEU A 40 -14.45 3.13 -1.32
CA LEU A 40 -13.97 4.30 -0.59
C LEU A 40 -13.74 5.51 -1.49
N THR A 41 -13.21 5.30 -2.70
CA THR A 41 -12.85 6.38 -3.63
C THR A 41 -13.94 6.73 -4.61
N GLY A 42 -14.93 5.84 -4.80
CA GLY A 42 -15.91 5.92 -5.87
C GLY A 42 -15.36 5.51 -7.25
N ASP A 43 -14.13 4.97 -7.31
CA ASP A 43 -13.53 4.48 -8.55
C ASP A 43 -13.94 3.03 -8.83
N HIS A 44 -15.13 2.89 -9.40
CA HIS A 44 -15.66 1.61 -9.87
C HIS A 44 -15.37 1.37 -11.36
N GLN A 45 -14.22 1.84 -11.89
CA GLN A 45 -13.87 1.54 -13.28
C GLN A 45 -13.82 0.02 -13.50
N TRP A 46 -14.43 -0.44 -14.59
CA TRP A 46 -14.68 -1.86 -14.83
C TRP A 46 -13.42 -2.74 -14.80
N ILE A 47 -12.26 -2.20 -15.17
CA ILE A 47 -10.98 -2.93 -15.11
C ILE A 47 -10.58 -3.35 -13.69
N HIS A 48 -11.16 -2.72 -12.65
CA HIS A 48 -10.87 -2.98 -11.26
C HIS A 48 -11.86 -3.97 -10.63
N ILE A 49 -13.13 -3.94 -11.04
CA ILE A 49 -14.24 -4.62 -10.34
C ILE A 49 -14.92 -5.72 -11.14
N ASP A 50 -14.76 -5.73 -12.47
CA ASP A 50 -15.39 -6.69 -13.37
C ASP A 50 -14.32 -7.61 -13.98
N GLU A 51 -14.08 -8.74 -13.32
CA GLU A 51 -13.04 -9.69 -13.73
C GLU A 51 -13.26 -10.26 -15.13
N GLU A 52 -14.50 -10.57 -15.49
CA GLU A 52 -14.80 -11.18 -16.78
C GLU A 52 -14.50 -10.20 -17.90
N LYS A 53 -14.98 -8.96 -17.74
CA LYS A 53 -14.72 -7.90 -18.70
C LYS A 53 -13.24 -7.51 -18.73
N ALA A 54 -12.58 -7.45 -17.58
CA ALA A 54 -11.13 -7.20 -17.47
C ALA A 54 -10.29 -8.25 -18.21
N LYS A 55 -10.64 -9.54 -18.08
CA LYS A 55 -9.97 -10.64 -18.79
C LYS A 55 -10.22 -10.62 -20.29
N ALA A 56 -11.36 -10.09 -20.72
CA ALA A 56 -11.75 -10.00 -22.13
C ALA A 56 -11.15 -8.78 -22.88
N GLY A 57 -10.29 -8.01 -22.21
CA GLY A 57 -9.63 -6.81 -22.77
C GLY A 57 -8.81 -7.05 -24.03
#